data_AF-A0A496W1P8-F1
#
_entry.id   AF-A0A496W1P8-F1
#
_cell.length_a   1.000
_cell.length_b   1.000
_cell.length_c   1.000
_cell.angle_alpha   90.00
_cell.angle_beta   90.00
_cell.angle_gamma   90.00
#
_symmetry.space_group_name_H-M   'P 1'
#
loop_
_entity.id
_entity.type
_entity.pdbx_description
1 polymer ?
#
loop_
_entity_poly.entity_id
_entity_poly.type
_entity_poly.pdbx_seq_one_letter_code
_entity_poly.pdbx_strand_id
1 'polypeptide(L)' 'MSSGKRHDPCVIDVFMSVIHFMEGGEPLPWWSFTDERKKHVTQQRK' A
#
# COMPACT_ATOMS: atom_id res chain seq x y z
N MET A 1 19.72 -13.44 4.25
CA MET A 1 18.80 -12.44 3.64
C MET A 1 18.03 -11.76 4.76
N SER A 2 18.43 -10.55 5.16
CA SER A 2 17.79 -9.83 6.26
C SER A 2 16.56 -9.07 5.77
N SER A 3 15.44 -9.76 5.54
CA SER A 3 14.16 -9.11 5.17
C SER A 3 13.40 -8.54 6.40
N GLY A 4 14.10 -8.25 7.50
CA GLY A 4 13.52 -7.78 8.76
C GLY A 4 13.54 -6.27 8.98
N LYS A 5 13.83 -5.47 7.95
CA LYS A 5 13.80 -4.00 8.07
C LYS A 5 12.38 -3.48 7.81
N ARG A 6 11.87 -2.66 8.71
CA ARG A 6 10.62 -1.91 8.49
C ARG A 6 10.88 -0.92 7.34
N HIS A 7 10.13 -1.10 6.25
CA HIS A 7 10.09 -0.12 5.17
C HIS A 7 9.20 1.05 5.58
N ASP A 8 9.36 2.18 4.90
CA ASP A 8 8.42 3.29 5.06
C ASP A 8 7.01 2.82 4.64
N PRO A 9 5.97 3.16 5.42
CA PRO A 9 4.60 2.76 5.09
C PRO A 9 4.12 3.24 3.72
N CYS A 10 4.67 4.30 3.12
CA CYS A 10 4.26 4.74 1.78
C CYS A 10 4.61 3.73 0.68
N VAL A 11 5.55 2.82 0.93
CA VAL A 11 5.97 1.80 -0.05
C VAL A 11 4.81 0.86 -0.39
N ILE A 12 3.96 0.52 0.58
CA ILE A 12 2.78 -0.33 0.32
C ILE A 12 1.74 0.42 -0.53
N ASP A 13 1.60 1.74 -0.34
CA ASP A 13 0.65 2.58 -1.08
C ASP A 13 1.05 2.65 -2.57
N VAL A 14 2.35 2.67 -2.86
CA VAL A 14 2.88 2.56 -4.24
C VAL A 14 2.54 1.21 -4.85
N PHE A 15 2.77 0.11 -4.13
CA PHE A 15 2.43 -1.22 -4.63
C PHE A 15 0.93 -1.37 -4.90
N MET A 16 0.07 -0.83 -4.02
CA MET A 16 -1.37 -0.82 -4.21
C MET A 16 -1.77 -0.09 -5.51
N SER A 17 -1.18 1.09 -5.76
CA SER A 17 -1.41 1.85 -7.00
C SER A 17 -0.97 1.08 -8.25
N VAL A 18 0.21 0.46 -8.22
CA VAL A 18 0.72 -0.33 -9.35
C VAL A 18 -0.15 -1.56 -9.60
N ILE A 19 -0.53 -2.30 -8.55
CA ILE A 19 -1.38 -3.50 -8.67
C ILE A 19 -2.76 -3.11 -9.23
N HIS A 20 -3.40 -2.07 -8.70
CA HIS A 20 -4.68 -1.57 -9.19
C HIS A 20 -4.64 -1.24 -10.69
N PHE A 21 -3.56 -0.60 -11.15
CA PHE A 21 -3.36 -0.32 -12.56
C PHE A 21 -3.16 -1.60 -13.39
N MET A 22 -2.36 -2.55 -12.89
CA MET A 22 -2.14 -3.84 -13.55
C MET A 22 -3.40 -4.70 -13.65
N GLU A 23 -4.33 -4.56 -12.70
CA GLU A 23 -5.64 -5.23 -12.71
C GLU A 23 -6.64 -4.59 -13.68
N GLY A 24 -6.24 -3.52 -14.39
CA GLY A 24 -7.09 -2.81 -15.35
C GLY A 24 -7.88 -1.65 -14.74
N GLY A 25 -7.57 -1.26 -13.50
CA GLY A 25 -8.10 -0.05 -12.89
C GLY A 25 -7.49 1.22 -13.46
N GLU A 26 -8.15 2.35 -13.20
CA GLU A 26 -7.64 3.66 -13.61
C GLU A 26 -6.26 3.97 -13.01
N PRO A 27 -5.40 4.71 -13.73
CA PRO A 27 -4.10 5.14 -13.23
C PRO A 27 -4.28 6.19 -12.13
N LEU A 28 -4.31 5.71 -10.89
CA LEU A 28 -4.45 6.54 -9.70
C LEU A 28 -3.09 6.78 -9.03
N PRO A 29 -2.83 7.98 -8.50
CA PRO A 29 -1.61 8.23 -7.76
C PRO A 29 -1.59 7.45 -6.44
N TRP A 30 -0.39 7.06 -5.99
CA TRP A 30 -0.21 6.20 -4.80
C TRP A 30 -0.84 6.77 -3.52
N TRP A 31 -0.88 8.10 -3.35
CA TRP A 31 -1.46 8.71 -2.15
C TRP A 31 -2.98 8.47 -2.02
N SER A 32 -3.68 8.14 -3.11
CA SER A 32 -5.09 7.75 -3.08
C SER A 32 -5.34 6.48 -2.25
N PHE A 33 -4.32 5.62 -2.10
CA PHE A 33 -4.40 4.34 -1.36
C PHE A 33 -3.97 4.46 0.11
N THR A 34 -3.53 5.65 0.54
CA THR A 34 -3.09 5.90 1.93
C THR A 34 -4.19 5.62 2.95
N ASP A 35 -5.44 5.94 2.61
CA ASP A 35 -6.60 5.71 3.48
C ASP A 35 -6.86 4.20 3.66
N GLU A 36 -6.76 3.44 2.57
CA GLU A 36 -6.90 1.98 2.58
C GLU A 36 -5.83 1.31 3.44
N ARG A 37 -4.57 1.70 3.28
CA ARG A 37 -3.49 1.25 4.18
C ARG A 37 -3.79 1.56 5.64
N LYS A 38 -4.25 2.78 5.97
CA LYS A 38 -4.57 3.15 7.36
C LYS A 38 -5.67 2.26 7.94
N LYS A 39 -6.69 1.90 7.16
CA LYS A 39 -7.73 0.95 7.56
C LYS A 39 -7.14 -0.43 7.87
N HIS A 40 -6.30 -0.95 6.96
CA HIS A 40 -5.71 -2.29 7.09
C HIS A 40 -4.72 -2.38 8.26
N VAL A 41 -3.87 -1.36 8.46
CA VAL A 41 -2.93 -1.30 9.58
C VAL A 41 -3.65 -1.18 10.92
N THR A 42 -4.75 -0.44 10.97
CA THR A 42 -5.57 -0.33 12.19
C THR A 42 -6.24 -1.65 12.53
N GLN A 43 -6.66 -2.44 11.53
CA GLN A 43 -7.24 -3.77 11.74
C GLN A 43 -6.24 -4.82 12.24
N GLN A 44 -4.95 -4.73 11.88
CA GLN A 44 -3.94 -5.68 12.34
C GLN A 44 -3.42 -5.46 13.77
N ARG A 45 -3.86 -4.40 14.47
CA ARG A 45 -3.45 -4.12 15.86
C ARG A 45 -4.41 -4.70 16.92
N LYS A 46 -5.29 -5.63 16.54
CA LYS A 46 -6.16 -6.40 17.44
C LYS A 46 -5.58 -7.78 17.70
#